data_AF-A0AA97DRA7-F1
#
_entry.id   AF-A0AA97DRA7-F1
#
_cell.length_a   1.000
_cell.length_b   1.000
_cell.length_c   1.000
_cell.angle_alpha   90.00
_cell.angle_beta   90.00
_cell.angle_gamma   90.00
#
_symmetry.space_group_name_H-M   'P 1'
#
loop_
_entity.id
_entity.type
_entity.pdbx_description
1 polymer ?
#
loop_
_entity_poly.entity_id
_entity_poly.type
_entity_poly.pdbx_seq_one_letter_code
_entity_poly.pdbx_strand_id
1 'polypeptide(L)'
;MPEYDDMLRSLPSAYRRDPWVTGLLGAVAGVDSAQRADAAETADQMFLDSMTWLLPVEEREAGLTPEKGASIEDRRAALAAKWRSLSGKCDIELIRTICGSWNGIAAEVTYDGVSCVTILFRSTAGMPGNMESVRRALREVIPAHLRYEITAALLRQGGSRTYSAAAGTRAKHYGEHEVML
;
A
#
# COMPACT_ATOMS: atom_id res chain seq x y z
N MET A 1 -19.21 -6.45 -29.02
CA MET A 1 -20.57 -6.59 -29.60
C MET A 1 -20.65 -5.63 -30.79
N PRO A 2 -20.28 -6.05 -32.01
CA PRO A 2 -19.95 -5.09 -33.10
C PRO A 2 -21.14 -4.35 -33.72
N GLU A 3 -22.37 -4.85 -33.55
CA GLU A 3 -23.56 -4.28 -34.21
C GLU A 3 -23.93 -2.86 -33.76
N TYR A 4 -23.48 -2.42 -32.57
CA TYR A 4 -23.78 -1.10 -32.02
C TYR A 4 -22.69 -0.05 -32.32
N ASP A 5 -21.59 -0.43 -32.99
CA ASP A 5 -20.50 0.49 -33.32
C ASP A 5 -20.81 1.33 -34.57
N ASP A 6 -21.76 0.90 -35.40
CA ASP A 6 -22.29 1.67 -36.51
C ASP A 6 -23.54 2.44 -36.06
N MET A 7 -23.35 3.72 -35.71
CA MET A 7 -24.42 4.62 -35.27
C MET A 7 -25.59 4.69 -36.27
N LEU A 8 -25.34 4.54 -37.57
CA LEU A 8 -26.35 4.62 -38.61
C LEU A 8 -27.16 3.31 -38.72
N ARG A 9 -26.55 2.16 -38.42
CA ARG A 9 -27.28 0.88 -38.28
C ARG A 9 -28.13 0.80 -37.02
N SER A 10 -27.76 1.51 -35.95
CA SER A 10 -28.56 1.54 -34.71
C SER A 10 -29.92 2.24 -34.88
N LEU A 11 -30.04 3.16 -35.85
CA LEU A 11 -31.30 3.87 -36.13
C LEU A 11 -32.35 2.99 -36.84
N PRO A 12 -33.65 3.31 -36.72
CA PRO A 12 -34.71 2.69 -37.54
C PRO A 12 -34.46 2.88 -39.04
N SER A 13 -34.83 1.87 -39.84
CA SER A 13 -34.53 1.81 -41.29
C SER A 13 -34.99 3.02 -42.10
N ALA A 14 -36.08 3.70 -41.68
CA ALA A 14 -36.59 4.91 -42.31
C ALA A 14 -35.59 6.08 -42.31
N TYR A 15 -34.81 6.25 -41.23
CA TYR A 15 -33.89 7.38 -41.07
C TYR A 15 -32.51 7.15 -41.70
N ARG A 16 -32.15 5.90 -42.02
CA ARG A 16 -30.82 5.51 -42.54
C ARG A 16 -30.49 6.05 -43.94
N ARG A 17 -31.48 6.62 -44.64
CA ARG A 17 -31.34 7.20 -45.98
C ARG A 17 -31.58 8.71 -46.01
N ASP A 18 -31.88 9.32 -44.86
CA ASP A 18 -32.11 10.75 -44.77
C ASP A 18 -30.76 11.50 -44.86
N PRO A 19 -30.59 12.44 -45.81
CA PRO A 19 -29.32 13.15 -45.98
C PRO A 19 -28.93 14.03 -44.79
N TRP A 20 -29.90 14.60 -44.08
CA TRP A 20 -29.65 15.44 -42.92
C TRP A 20 -29.23 14.61 -41.71
N VAL A 21 -29.91 13.48 -41.46
CA VAL A 21 -29.51 12.53 -40.41
C VAL A 21 -28.11 11.97 -40.70
N THR A 22 -27.82 11.63 -41.95
CA THR A 22 -26.50 11.11 -42.35
C THR A 22 -25.39 12.16 -42.17
N GLY A 23 -25.65 13.42 -42.55
CA GLY A 23 -24.72 14.52 -42.35
C GLY A 23 -24.45 14.83 -40.86
N LEU A 24 -25.51 14.81 -40.04
CA LEU A 24 -25.40 15.00 -38.59
C LEU A 24 -24.59 13.87 -37.93
N LEU A 25 -24.90 12.61 -38.22
CA LEU A 25 -24.16 11.47 -37.69
C LEU A 25 -22.69 11.47 -38.16
N GLY A 26 -22.42 11.86 -39.40
CA GLY A 26 -21.06 12.00 -39.91
C GLY A 26 -20.23 13.03 -39.13
N ALA A 27 -20.84 14.15 -38.74
CA ALA A 27 -20.20 15.16 -37.90
C ALA A 27 -19.96 14.66 -36.46
N VAL A 28 -20.91 13.91 -35.88
CA VAL A 28 -20.79 13.36 -34.51
C VAL A 28 -19.77 12.21 -34.45
N ALA A 29 -19.69 11.36 -35.47
CA ALA A 29 -18.80 10.20 -35.49
C ALA A 29 -17.32 10.55 -35.29
N GLY A 30 -16.88 11.72 -35.76
CA GLY A 30 -15.51 12.21 -35.52
C GLY A 30 -15.22 12.51 -34.05
N VAL A 31 -16.21 12.97 -33.29
CA VAL A 31 -16.09 13.25 -31.84
C VAL A 31 -16.26 11.96 -31.02
N ASP A 32 -17.23 11.12 -31.38
CA ASP A 32 -17.49 9.82 -30.72
C ASP A 32 -16.28 8.88 -30.84
N SER A 33 -15.65 8.78 -32.02
CA SER A 33 -14.45 7.95 -32.20
C SER A 33 -13.24 8.45 -31.39
N ALA A 34 -13.05 9.76 -31.27
CA ALA A 34 -12.00 10.33 -30.41
C ALA A 34 -12.29 10.02 -28.92
N GLN A 35 -13.51 10.27 -28.44
CA GLN A 35 -13.91 9.97 -27.07
C GLN A 35 -13.77 8.48 -26.71
N ARG A 36 -14.01 7.57 -27.67
CA ARG A 36 -13.79 6.12 -27.47
C ARG A 36 -12.31 5.75 -27.38
N ALA A 37 -11.45 6.40 -28.16
CA ALA A 37 -10.01 6.23 -28.05
C ALA A 37 -9.49 6.72 -26.68
N ASP A 38 -9.89 7.93 -26.26
CA ASP A 38 -9.53 8.51 -24.96
C ASP A 38 -10.03 7.62 -23.79
N ALA A 39 -11.25 7.08 -23.91
CA ALA A 39 -11.82 6.16 -22.91
C ALA A 39 -11.07 4.82 -22.84
N ALA A 40 -10.60 4.30 -23.97
CA ALA A 40 -9.77 3.09 -24.03
C ALA A 40 -8.39 3.33 -23.40
N GLU A 41 -7.70 4.43 -23.75
CA GLU A 41 -6.42 4.79 -23.14
C GLU A 41 -6.55 5.01 -21.61
N THR A 42 -7.66 5.61 -21.18
CA THR A 42 -7.99 5.79 -19.76
C THR A 42 -8.22 4.46 -19.05
N ALA A 43 -8.89 3.49 -19.69
CA ALA A 43 -9.06 2.14 -19.15
C ALA A 43 -7.70 1.41 -19.03
N ASP A 44 -6.81 1.57 -20.01
CA ASP A 44 -5.45 1.03 -19.97
C ASP A 44 -4.62 1.60 -18.81
N GLN A 45 -4.91 2.81 -18.31
CA GLN A 45 -4.26 3.34 -17.11
C GLN A 45 -4.64 2.59 -15.82
N MET A 46 -5.79 1.91 -15.79
CA MET A 46 -6.26 1.21 -14.59
C MET A 46 -5.47 -0.08 -14.30
N PHE A 47 -4.65 -0.55 -15.25
CA PHE A 47 -3.82 -1.73 -15.11
C PHE A 47 -2.34 -1.34 -14.96
N LEU A 48 -1.69 -1.87 -13.92
CA LEU A 48 -0.28 -1.58 -13.59
C LEU A 48 0.69 -1.86 -14.74
N ASP A 49 0.39 -2.85 -15.59
CA ASP A 49 1.28 -3.27 -16.68
C ASP A 49 1.27 -2.29 -17.87
N SER A 50 0.19 -1.52 -18.07
CA SER A 50 -0.01 -0.56 -19.17
C SER A 50 0.04 0.91 -18.74
N MET A 51 -0.14 1.20 -17.45
CA MET A 51 -0.17 2.55 -16.87
C MET A 51 1.04 3.43 -17.25
N THR A 52 0.80 4.55 -17.94
CA THR A 52 1.83 5.49 -18.42
C THR A 52 1.79 6.81 -17.65
N TRP A 53 0.76 7.63 -17.87
CA TRP A 53 0.67 8.98 -17.31
C TRP A 53 0.08 9.02 -15.90
N LEU A 54 -0.68 8.00 -15.50
CA LEU A 54 -1.22 7.88 -14.14
C LEU A 54 -0.16 7.37 -13.13
N LEU A 55 0.90 6.71 -13.61
CA LEU A 55 2.00 6.15 -12.81
C LEU A 55 2.59 7.12 -11.75
N PRO A 56 3.00 8.37 -12.08
CA PRO A 56 3.51 9.31 -11.07
C PRO A 56 2.48 9.77 -10.03
N VAL A 57 1.18 9.62 -10.30
CA VAL A 57 0.13 9.89 -9.30
C VAL A 57 0.06 8.72 -8.32
N GLU A 58 -0.04 7.49 -8.82
CA GLU A 58 -0.09 6.28 -8.00
C GLU A 58 1.17 6.06 -7.16
N GLU A 59 2.36 6.38 -7.70
CA GLU A 59 3.62 6.38 -6.95
C GLU A 59 3.55 7.33 -5.74
N ARG A 60 2.98 8.53 -5.92
CA ARG A 60 2.84 9.53 -4.84
C ARG A 60 1.86 9.04 -3.77
N GLU A 61 0.71 8.50 -4.16
CA GLU A 61 -0.27 7.95 -3.21
C GLU A 61 0.26 6.71 -2.46
N ALA A 62 1.08 5.88 -3.13
CA ALA A 62 1.78 4.74 -2.52
C ALA A 62 3.00 5.13 -1.66
N GLY A 63 3.35 6.43 -1.59
CA GLY A 63 4.51 6.95 -0.86
C GLY A 63 5.87 6.57 -1.46
N LEU A 64 5.91 6.20 -2.74
CA LEU A 64 7.13 5.90 -3.49
C LEU A 64 7.72 7.16 -4.10
N THR A 65 9.04 7.19 -4.24
CA THR A 65 9.76 8.21 -5.02
C THR A 65 10.72 7.48 -5.95
N PRO A 66 10.50 7.53 -7.28
CA PRO A 66 11.35 6.81 -8.23
C PRO A 66 12.76 7.40 -8.28
N GLU A 67 13.75 6.55 -8.49
CA GLU A 67 15.14 6.99 -8.68
C GLU A 67 15.30 7.73 -10.02
N LYS A 68 16.27 8.66 -10.07
CA LYS A 68 16.54 9.46 -11.27
C LYS A 68 17.05 8.57 -12.40
N GLY A 69 16.21 8.35 -13.41
CA GLY A 69 16.53 7.54 -14.59
C GLY A 69 16.03 6.10 -14.54
N ALA A 70 15.22 5.72 -13.54
CA ALA A 70 14.55 4.42 -13.52
C ALA A 70 13.62 4.25 -14.75
N SER A 71 13.56 3.03 -15.32
CA SER A 71 12.67 2.72 -16.43
C SER A 71 11.19 2.75 -16.01
N ILE A 72 10.27 2.81 -16.99
CA ILE A 72 8.83 2.77 -16.69
C ILE A 72 8.46 1.38 -16.14
N GLU A 73 9.11 0.35 -16.66
CA GLU A 73 8.95 -1.05 -16.30
C GLU A 73 9.38 -1.31 -14.84
N ASP A 74 10.56 -0.82 -14.44
CA ASP A 74 11.05 -0.94 -13.05
C ASP A 74 10.14 -0.21 -12.06
N ARG A 75 9.64 0.97 -12.47
CA ARG A 75 8.70 1.78 -11.67
C ARG A 75 7.36 1.08 -11.49
N ARG A 76 6.78 0.54 -12.56
CA ARG A 76 5.57 -0.31 -12.50
C ARG A 76 5.79 -1.53 -11.59
N ALA A 77 6.94 -2.20 -11.69
CA ALA A 77 7.27 -3.34 -10.85
C ALA A 77 7.38 -2.97 -9.36
N ALA A 78 8.04 -1.86 -9.03
CA ALA A 78 8.16 -1.34 -7.66
C ALA A 78 6.79 -0.95 -7.07
N LEU A 79 5.96 -0.24 -7.85
CA LEU A 79 4.59 0.12 -7.49
C LEU A 79 3.74 -1.13 -7.25
N ALA A 80 3.79 -2.11 -8.15
CA ALA A 80 3.06 -3.37 -8.03
C ALA A 80 3.53 -4.20 -6.82
N ALA A 81 4.81 -4.14 -6.44
CA ALA A 81 5.32 -4.75 -5.22
C ALA A 81 4.78 -4.05 -3.96
N LYS A 82 4.75 -2.71 -3.93
CA LYS A 82 4.19 -1.92 -2.81
C LYS A 82 2.71 -2.19 -2.61
N TRP A 83 1.89 -2.21 -3.67
CA TRP A 83 0.46 -2.54 -3.58
C TRP A 83 0.20 -3.97 -3.10
N ARG A 84 0.95 -4.96 -3.60
CA ARG A 84 0.86 -6.35 -3.10
C ARG A 84 1.29 -6.45 -1.63
N SER A 85 2.28 -5.67 -1.22
CA SER A 85 2.71 -5.58 0.19
C SER A 85 1.66 -4.92 1.08
N LEU A 86 0.95 -3.87 0.63
CA LEU A 86 -0.15 -3.25 1.37
C LEU A 86 -1.37 -4.20 1.51
N SER A 87 -1.64 -5.01 0.48
CA SER A 87 -2.69 -6.04 0.54
C SER A 87 -2.26 -7.30 1.30
N GLY A 88 -1.01 -7.34 1.81
CA GLY A 88 -0.50 -8.46 2.59
C GLY A 88 -1.21 -8.56 3.93
N LYS A 89 -1.55 -9.78 4.36
CA LYS A 89 -1.95 -10.01 5.74
C LYS A 89 -0.78 -9.66 6.66
N CYS A 90 -1.07 -8.98 7.77
CA CYS A 90 -0.10 -8.75 8.84
C CYS A 90 0.20 -10.08 9.54
N ASP A 91 1.11 -10.86 8.97
CA ASP A 91 1.52 -12.16 9.49
C ASP A 91 2.70 -12.03 10.47
N ILE A 92 2.73 -12.90 11.46
CA ILE A 92 3.79 -12.96 12.48
C ILE A 92 5.15 -13.19 11.80
N GLU A 93 5.22 -14.01 10.74
CA GLU A 93 6.44 -14.24 9.98
C GLU A 93 6.93 -13.00 9.19
N LEU A 94 6.02 -12.15 8.72
CA LEU A 94 6.39 -10.88 8.09
C LEU A 94 7.01 -9.92 9.12
N ILE A 95 6.40 -9.82 10.31
CA ILE A 95 6.93 -9.01 11.42
C ILE A 95 8.28 -9.55 11.90
N ARG A 96 8.45 -10.88 12.01
CA ARG A 96 9.72 -11.54 12.32
C ARG A 96 10.80 -11.24 11.28
N THR A 97 10.44 -11.28 9.99
CA THR A 97 11.38 -10.97 8.89
C THR A 97 11.87 -9.52 8.97
N ILE A 98 10.96 -8.57 9.21
CA ILE A 98 11.30 -7.14 9.38
C ILE A 98 12.21 -6.95 10.59
N CYS A 99 11.89 -7.55 11.73
CA CYS A 99 12.69 -7.42 12.96
C CYS A 99 14.04 -8.14 12.86
N GLY A 100 14.10 -9.31 12.22
CA GLY A 100 15.32 -10.12 12.06
C GLY A 100 16.30 -9.55 11.03
N SER A 101 15.81 -8.76 10.06
CA SER A 101 16.66 -7.96 9.16
C SER A 101 17.53 -6.95 9.91
N TRP A 102 17.16 -6.62 11.15
CA TRP A 102 17.82 -5.61 11.96
C TRP A 102 18.84 -6.21 12.93
N ASN A 103 20.12 -5.93 12.66
CA ASN A 103 21.28 -6.34 13.47
C ASN A 103 21.41 -7.86 13.73
N GLY A 104 20.68 -8.71 13.00
CA GLY A 104 20.70 -10.17 13.16
C GLY A 104 20.16 -10.64 14.51
N ILE A 105 19.41 -9.80 15.23
CA ILE A 105 18.82 -10.16 16.53
C ILE A 105 17.51 -10.90 16.28
N ALA A 106 17.43 -12.15 16.74
CA ALA A 106 16.17 -12.91 16.71
C ALA A 106 15.12 -12.20 17.58
N ALA A 107 14.07 -11.69 16.94
CA ALA A 107 12.92 -11.08 17.61
C ALA A 107 11.83 -12.14 17.82
N GLU A 108 11.46 -12.33 19.08
CA GLU A 108 10.35 -13.20 19.45
C GLU A 108 9.05 -12.39 19.32
N VAL A 109 8.28 -12.70 18.28
CA VAL A 109 6.99 -12.04 17.99
C VAL A 109 5.85 -12.96 18.41
N THR A 110 4.94 -12.43 19.21
CA THR A 110 3.72 -13.09 19.70
C THR A 110 2.52 -12.17 19.52
N TYR A 111 1.32 -12.76 19.40
CA TYR A 111 0.05 -12.05 19.32
C TYR A 111 -0.88 -12.58 20.42
N ASP A 112 -1.54 -11.68 21.14
CA ASP A 112 -2.43 -12.02 22.26
C ASP A 112 -3.79 -12.62 21.82
N GLY A 113 -4.07 -12.66 20.52
CA GLY A 113 -5.34 -13.12 19.95
C GLY A 113 -6.43 -12.04 19.90
N VAL A 114 -6.22 -10.88 20.52
CA VAL A 114 -7.26 -9.89 20.81
C VAL A 114 -6.95 -8.52 20.22
N SER A 115 -5.78 -7.95 20.50
CA SER A 115 -5.45 -6.58 20.11
C SER A 115 -3.98 -6.18 20.14
N CYS A 116 -3.07 -7.01 20.69
CA CYS A 116 -1.68 -6.62 20.94
C CYS A 116 -0.66 -7.59 20.33
N VAL A 117 0.28 -7.05 19.56
CA VAL A 117 1.47 -7.74 19.06
C VAL A 117 2.66 -7.39 19.96
N THR A 118 3.22 -8.38 20.65
CA THR A 118 4.40 -8.20 21.51
C THR A 118 5.65 -8.64 20.75
N ILE A 119 6.62 -7.74 20.66
CA ILE A 119 7.90 -7.94 19.96
C ILE A 119 9.02 -7.87 21.00
N LEU A 120 9.66 -9.00 21.28
CA LEU A 120 10.75 -9.13 22.24
C LEU A 120 12.11 -9.30 21.53
N PHE A 121 12.96 -8.28 21.61
CA PHE A 121 14.35 -8.35 21.19
C PHE A 121 15.24 -8.87 22.34
N ARG A 122 15.96 -9.97 22.12
CA ARG A 122 16.92 -10.53 23.08
C ARG A 122 18.34 -10.28 22.58
N SER A 123 19.06 -9.34 23.19
CA SER A 123 20.42 -8.97 22.76
C SER A 123 21.47 -9.30 23.83
N THR A 124 22.64 -9.76 23.39
CA THR A 124 23.84 -9.98 24.22
C THR A 124 24.89 -8.88 24.02
N ALA A 125 24.93 -8.24 22.84
CA ALA A 125 25.95 -7.27 22.47
C ALA A 125 25.62 -5.82 22.87
N GLY A 126 24.34 -5.45 22.97
CA GLY A 126 23.91 -4.10 23.31
C GLY A 126 22.50 -3.75 22.83
N MET A 127 21.97 -2.60 23.26
CA MET A 127 20.72 -2.05 22.74
C MET A 127 20.95 -1.51 21.31
N PRO A 128 20.12 -1.87 20.32
CA PRO A 128 20.33 -1.42 18.94
C PRO A 128 19.90 0.04 18.75
N GLY A 129 20.79 0.88 18.18
CA GLY A 129 20.63 2.34 18.12
C GLY A 129 19.61 2.89 17.11
N ASN A 130 19.12 2.07 16.17
CA ASN A 130 18.20 2.45 15.09
C ASN A 130 16.72 2.09 15.38
N MET A 131 16.26 2.25 16.62
CA MET A 131 14.90 1.82 17.00
C MET A 131 13.80 2.58 16.27
N GLU A 132 14.04 3.82 15.84
CA GLU A 132 13.02 4.62 15.14
C GLU A 132 12.74 4.12 13.72
N SER A 133 13.73 3.63 12.96
CA SER A 133 13.45 3.07 11.62
C SER A 133 12.68 1.76 11.70
N VAL A 134 12.92 0.93 12.72
CA VAL A 134 12.13 -0.30 12.95
C VAL A 134 10.72 0.05 13.42
N ARG A 135 10.57 1.03 14.32
CA ARG A 135 9.26 1.56 14.70
C ARG A 135 8.47 2.11 13.50
N ARG A 136 9.12 2.76 12.53
CA ARG A 136 8.50 3.19 11.27
C ARG A 136 8.07 2.01 10.39
N ALA A 137 8.96 1.05 10.13
CA ALA A 137 8.65 -0.13 9.33
C ALA A 137 7.49 -0.95 9.93
N LEU A 138 7.44 -1.09 11.25
CA LEU A 138 6.34 -1.75 11.95
C LEU A 138 5.01 -0.99 11.84
N ARG A 139 5.01 0.36 11.83
CA ARG A 139 3.77 1.15 11.60
C ARG A 139 3.23 1.01 10.18
N GLU A 140 4.07 0.74 9.19
CA GLU A 140 3.60 0.50 7.81
C GLU A 140 2.93 -0.87 7.64
N VAL A 141 3.27 -1.84 8.49
CA VAL A 141 2.84 -3.24 8.35
C VAL A 141 1.79 -3.66 9.38
N ILE A 142 1.81 -3.09 10.59
CA ILE A 142 0.83 -3.36 11.64
C ILE A 142 -0.40 -2.45 11.42
N PRO A 143 -1.60 -3.00 11.20
CA PRO A 143 -2.82 -2.22 11.03
C PRO A 143 -3.08 -1.29 12.22
N ALA A 144 -3.58 -0.08 11.96
CA ALA A 144 -3.78 0.96 12.98
C ALA A 144 -4.72 0.59 14.15
N HIS A 145 -5.50 -0.49 14.03
CA HIS A 145 -6.36 -1.03 15.09
C HIS A 145 -5.65 -2.02 16.02
N LEU A 146 -4.50 -2.58 15.62
CA LEU A 146 -3.66 -3.42 16.48
C LEU A 146 -2.65 -2.56 17.21
N ARG A 147 -2.52 -2.79 18.51
CA ARG A 147 -1.46 -2.24 19.35
C ARG A 147 -0.21 -3.09 19.18
N TYR A 148 0.96 -2.49 19.40
CA TYR A 148 2.20 -3.23 19.50
C TYR A 148 3.08 -2.70 20.62
N GLU A 149 3.76 -3.62 21.29
CA GLU A 149 4.74 -3.31 22.33
C GLU A 149 6.10 -3.86 21.93
N ILE A 150 7.12 -3.01 22.01
CA ILE A 150 8.52 -3.40 21.80
C ILE A 150 9.17 -3.49 23.17
N THR A 151 9.64 -4.69 23.51
CA THR A 151 10.47 -4.94 24.69
C THR A 151 11.85 -5.39 24.24
N ALA A 152 12.89 -4.86 24.87
CA ALA A 152 14.28 -5.26 24.63
C ALA A 152 14.93 -5.71 25.94
N ALA A 153 15.40 -6.95 25.97
CA ALA A 153 16.12 -7.54 27.09
C ALA A 153 17.60 -7.65 26.77
N LEU A 154 18.45 -7.00 27.57
CA LEU A 154 19.90 -7.11 27.50
C LEU A 154 20.39 -8.20 28.46
N LEU A 155 20.94 -9.27 27.90
CA LEU A 155 21.50 -10.40 28.64
C LEU A 155 23.00 -10.16 28.91
N ARG A 156 23.34 -9.84 30.16
CA ARG A 156 24.74 -9.89 30.67
C ARG A 156 24.92 -11.10 31.59
N GLN A 157 26.16 -11.60 31.67
CA GLN A 157 26.63 -12.77 32.43
C GLN A 157 26.41 -12.73 33.98
N GLY A 158 25.59 -11.81 34.49
CA GLY A 158 25.26 -11.69 35.92
C GLY A 158 23.93 -10.96 36.21
N GLY A 159 23.07 -10.75 35.20
CA GLY A 159 21.78 -10.09 35.39
C GLY A 159 21.15 -9.61 34.08
N SER A 160 19.81 -9.62 34.04
CA SER A 160 19.02 -9.06 32.93
C SER A 160 18.65 -7.60 33.20
N ARG A 161 18.72 -6.75 32.17
CA ARG A 161 18.05 -5.44 32.16
C ARG A 161 17.02 -5.41 31.04
N THR A 162 15.76 -5.19 31.41
CA THR A 162 14.62 -5.09 30.51
C THR A 162 14.27 -3.63 30.27
N TYR A 163 14.00 -3.27 29.03
CA TYR A 163 13.51 -1.95 28.62
C TYR A 163 12.24 -2.17 27.78
N SER A 164 11.11 -1.60 28.20
CA SER A 164 9.84 -1.65 27.45
C SER A 164 9.50 -0.26 26.90
N ALA A 165 8.92 -0.21 25.70
CA ALA A 165 8.52 1.03 25.03
C ALA A 165 7.19 0.84 24.26
N ALA A 166 6.08 0.91 25.00
CA ALA A 166 4.74 0.87 24.41
C ALA A 166 4.47 2.10 23.53
N ALA A 167 4.02 1.88 22.28
CA ALA A 167 3.64 2.92 21.34
C ALA A 167 2.14 2.84 21.04
N GLY A 168 1.31 3.23 22.02
CA GLY A 168 -0.15 3.17 21.89
C GLY A 168 -0.75 4.32 21.08
N THR A 169 -1.59 4.01 20.10
CA THR A 169 -2.53 4.98 19.53
C THR A 169 -3.49 5.44 20.64
N ARG A 170 -3.55 6.76 20.87
CA ARG A 170 -4.04 7.39 22.11
C ARG A 170 -5.54 7.16 22.39
N ALA A 171 -5.88 6.09 23.09
CA ALA A 171 -7.18 5.94 23.74
C ALA A 171 -7.22 6.77 25.04
N LYS A 172 -8.09 7.78 25.13
CA LYS A 172 -8.31 8.54 26.37
C LYS A 172 -9.22 7.76 27.32
N HIS A 173 -8.74 7.47 28.53
CA HIS A 173 -9.58 7.21 29.71
C HIS A 173 -8.92 7.85 30.94
N TYR A 174 -9.74 8.26 31.91
CA TYR A 174 -9.34 9.06 33.07
C TYR A 174 -9.51 8.29 34.38
N GLY A 175 -8.47 8.34 35.23
CA GLY A 175 -8.46 7.97 36.65
C GLY A 175 -8.54 6.47 36.98
N GLU A 176 -7.88 5.94 38.03
CA GLU A 176 -6.84 6.45 38.95
C GLU A 176 -6.00 5.24 39.44
N HIS A 177 -4.91 5.28 40.24
CA HIS A 177 -4.22 6.28 41.10
C HIS A 177 -2.69 6.17 40.87
N GLU A 178 -1.87 6.81 41.72
CA GLU A 178 -0.40 6.63 41.83
C GLU A 178 0.02 5.26 42.39
N VAL A 179 1.24 4.80 42.06
CA VAL A 179 2.31 4.57 43.07
C VAL A 179 3.66 4.93 42.43
N MET A 180 4.45 5.78 43.09
CA MET A 180 5.85 6.02 42.73
C MET A 180 6.78 4.96 43.31
N LEU A 181 7.80 4.55 42.54
CA LEU A 181 9.21 4.37 42.99
C LEU A 181 10.12 4.06 41.78
#